data_AF-A0A7S1GSX9-F1
#
_entry.id   AF-A0A7S1GSX9-F1
#
_cell.length_a   1.000
_cell.length_b   1.000
_cell.length_c   1.000
_cell.angle_alpha   90.00
_cell.angle_beta   90.00
_cell.angle_gamma   90.00
#
_symmetry.space_group_name_H-M   'P 1'
#
loop_
_entity.id
_entity.type
_entity.pdbx_description
1 polymer ?
#
loop_
_entity_poly.entity_id
_entity_poly.type
_entity_poly.pdbx_seq_one_letter_code
_entity_poly.pdbx_strand_id
1 'polypeptide(L)'
;TSCVQHVQTASKIWNVLKKRMYQCRTMLEDTCTREQTRLRKDSADFVAKANAFRTWFKMNMPFALDANPEPDLAYSAIDTQRLMQIAHDGENLHCLASILVDLKDLNTQEELFDLQMTQHEGLQRCTVELVKLKHVWDLVCVFLASFSRWTELAWFQVKLDVLSQDVQELYELVAQSQEHHSGWPVYVAMEEKLRTSLEAVKLMHLLQSPVLRQRHWKQLLRVTGGSLLNE
;
A
#
# COMPACT_ATOMS: atom_id res chain seq x y z
N THR A 1 -71.96 -8.52 19.06
CA THR A 1 -72.29 -7.71 17.86
C THR A 1 -71.12 -6.83 17.40
N SER A 2 -70.31 -6.26 18.29
CA SER A 2 -69.12 -5.45 17.94
C SER A 2 -68.07 -6.19 17.08
N CYS A 3 -67.63 -7.40 17.46
CA CYS A 3 -66.57 -8.12 16.68
C CYS A 3 -66.97 -8.47 15.24
N VAL A 4 -68.25 -8.80 15.00
CA VAL A 4 -68.74 -9.14 13.64
C VAL A 4 -68.76 -7.91 12.74
N GLN A 5 -69.13 -6.74 13.29
CA GLN A 5 -69.04 -5.47 12.57
C GLN A 5 -67.58 -5.06 12.30
N HIS A 6 -66.65 -5.32 13.21
CA HIS A 6 -65.23 -5.09 12.98
C HIS A 6 -64.67 -5.97 11.86
N VAL A 7 -65.01 -7.26 11.79
CA VAL A 7 -64.61 -8.17 10.70
C VAL A 7 -65.19 -7.72 9.35
N GLN A 8 -66.46 -7.30 9.33
CA GLN A 8 -67.11 -6.79 8.11
C GLN A 8 -66.51 -5.45 7.63
N THR A 9 -66.07 -4.60 8.56
CA THR A 9 -65.46 -3.31 8.24
C THR A 9 -63.98 -3.47 7.86
N ALA A 10 -63.27 -4.44 8.44
CA ALA A 10 -61.89 -4.76 8.12
C ALA A 10 -61.70 -5.13 6.64
N SER A 11 -62.63 -5.89 6.05
CA SER A 11 -62.60 -6.20 4.61
C SER A 11 -62.67 -4.94 3.73
N LYS A 12 -63.50 -3.96 4.11
CA LYS A 12 -63.60 -2.67 3.39
C LYS A 12 -62.33 -1.84 3.53
N ILE A 13 -61.77 -1.75 4.75
CA ILE A 13 -60.51 -1.04 5.02
C ILE A 13 -59.35 -1.68 4.25
N TRP A 14 -59.28 -3.01 4.23
CA TRP A 14 -58.28 -3.76 3.47
C TRP A 14 -58.34 -3.46 1.98
N ASN A 15 -59.53 -3.42 1.38
CA ASN A 15 -59.69 -3.11 -0.04
C ASN A 15 -59.26 -1.67 -0.38
N VAL A 16 -59.54 -0.71 0.51
CA VAL A 16 -59.07 0.69 0.36
C VAL A 16 -57.54 0.76 0.48
N LEU A 17 -56.95 0.07 1.46
CA LEU A 17 -55.51 -0.02 1.64
C LEU A 17 -54.84 -0.65 0.40
N LYS A 18 -55.40 -1.75 -0.11
CA LYS A 18 -54.93 -2.43 -1.32
C LYS A 18 -54.96 -1.52 -2.55
N LYS A 19 -56.04 -0.74 -2.73
CA LYS A 19 -56.13 0.24 -3.83
C LYS A 19 -55.06 1.33 -3.71
N ARG A 20 -54.85 1.87 -2.51
CA ARG A 20 -53.78 2.86 -2.24
C ARG A 20 -52.40 2.27 -2.48
N MET A 21 -52.16 1.02 -2.06
CA MET A 21 -50.91 0.31 -2.30
C MET A 21 -50.58 0.22 -3.80
N TYR A 22 -51.55 -0.15 -4.65
CA TYR A 22 -51.31 -0.18 -6.10
C TYR A 22 -51.06 1.21 -6.69
N GLN A 23 -51.78 2.24 -6.25
CA GLN A 23 -51.55 3.62 -6.69
C GLN A 23 -50.15 4.11 -6.29
N CYS A 24 -49.73 3.85 -5.06
CA CYS A 24 -48.36 4.13 -4.62
C CYS A 24 -47.34 3.34 -5.44
N ARG A 25 -47.60 2.06 -5.74
CA ARG A 25 -46.70 1.23 -6.54
C ARG A 25 -46.48 1.82 -7.94
N THR A 26 -47.54 2.22 -8.64
CA THR A 26 -47.43 2.82 -9.97
C THR A 26 -46.74 4.17 -9.94
N MET A 27 -46.97 4.99 -8.92
CA MET A 27 -46.26 6.27 -8.75
C MET A 27 -44.76 6.07 -8.48
N LEU A 28 -44.41 5.00 -7.76
CA LEU A 28 -43.03 4.68 -7.43
C LEU A 28 -42.28 4.02 -8.59
N GLU A 29 -42.97 3.40 -9.54
CA GLU A 29 -42.36 2.67 -10.66
C GLU A 29 -41.49 3.57 -11.55
N ASP A 30 -42.01 4.74 -11.93
CA ASP A 30 -41.25 5.75 -12.70
C ASP A 30 -40.06 6.31 -11.91
N THR A 31 -40.23 6.52 -10.60
CA THR A 31 -39.13 6.99 -9.76
C THR A 31 -38.06 5.91 -9.58
N CYS A 32 -38.46 4.65 -9.40
CA CYS A 32 -37.57 3.52 -9.22
C CYS A 32 -36.73 3.27 -10.46
N THR A 33 -37.35 3.26 -11.65
CA THR A 33 -36.63 3.10 -12.93
C THR A 33 -35.65 4.23 -13.19
N ARG A 34 -36.01 5.48 -12.86
CA ARG A 34 -35.10 6.63 -12.94
C ARG A 34 -33.91 6.49 -12.01
N GLU A 35 -34.14 6.13 -10.75
CA GLU A 35 -33.08 5.93 -9.75
C GLU A 35 -32.16 4.75 -10.12
N GLN A 36 -32.73 3.64 -10.59
CA GLN A 36 -31.95 2.50 -11.09
C GLN A 36 -31.06 2.87 -12.28
N THR A 37 -31.56 3.73 -13.18
CA THR A 37 -30.76 4.22 -14.32
C THR A 37 -29.63 5.14 -13.85
N ARG A 38 -29.88 6.00 -12.85
CA ARG A 38 -28.84 6.82 -12.21
C ARG A 38 -27.77 5.94 -11.55
N LEU A 39 -28.17 4.98 -10.73
CA LEU A 39 -27.23 4.10 -10.01
C LEU A 39 -26.35 3.28 -10.96
N ARG A 40 -26.90 2.79 -12.08
CA ARG A 40 -26.09 2.11 -13.11
C ARG A 40 -25.04 3.03 -13.73
N LYS A 41 -25.37 4.30 -13.92
CA LYS A 41 -24.41 5.30 -14.41
C LYS A 41 -23.35 5.59 -13.34
N ASP A 42 -23.77 5.84 -12.11
CA ASP A 42 -22.89 6.13 -10.98
C ASP A 42 -21.91 4.97 -10.73
N SER A 43 -22.37 3.71 -10.87
CA SER A 43 -21.54 2.50 -10.83
C SER A 43 -20.46 2.50 -11.93
N ALA A 44 -20.83 2.79 -13.18
CA ALA A 44 -19.88 2.86 -14.28
C ALA A 44 -18.84 3.98 -14.07
N ASP A 45 -19.29 5.16 -13.64
CA ASP A 45 -18.44 6.30 -13.33
C ASP A 45 -17.50 6.00 -12.14
N PHE A 46 -17.99 5.27 -11.13
CA PHE A 46 -17.19 4.81 -10.00
C PHE A 46 -16.09 3.83 -10.44
N VAL A 47 -16.40 2.86 -11.32
CA VAL A 47 -15.40 1.93 -11.86
C VAL A 47 -14.30 2.70 -12.62
N ALA A 48 -14.67 3.73 -13.39
CA ALA A 48 -13.69 4.59 -14.05
C ALA A 48 -12.81 5.34 -13.04
N LYS A 49 -13.41 5.94 -12.00
CA LYS A 49 -12.69 6.61 -10.89
C LYS A 49 -11.74 5.65 -10.17
N ALA A 50 -12.18 4.43 -9.88
CA ALA A 50 -11.39 3.42 -9.18
C ALA A 50 -10.19 2.92 -10.02
N ASN A 51 -10.38 2.75 -11.33
CA ASN A 51 -9.29 2.40 -12.26
C ASN A 51 -8.27 3.55 -12.44
N ALA A 52 -8.75 4.79 -12.50
CA ALA A 52 -7.88 5.97 -12.53
C ALA A 52 -7.03 6.05 -11.26
N PHE A 53 -7.66 5.86 -10.09
CA PHE A 53 -6.94 5.79 -8.81
C PHE A 53 -5.91 4.66 -8.79
N ARG A 54 -6.25 3.46 -9.30
CA ARG A 54 -5.31 2.33 -9.37
C ARG A 54 -4.08 2.65 -10.21
N THR A 55 -4.26 3.34 -11.34
CA THR A 55 -3.17 3.77 -12.21
C THR A 55 -2.30 4.81 -11.50
N TRP A 56 -2.93 5.81 -10.89
CA TRP A 56 -2.24 6.83 -10.09
C TRP A 56 -1.45 6.21 -8.94
N PHE A 57 -2.03 5.23 -8.23
CA PHE A 57 -1.39 4.53 -7.11
C PHE A 57 -0.12 3.82 -7.55
N LYS A 58 -0.12 3.15 -8.71
CA LYS A 58 1.09 2.49 -9.23
C LYS A 58 2.20 3.46 -9.62
N MET A 59 1.85 4.68 -10.04
CA MET A 59 2.82 5.67 -10.53
C MET A 59 3.40 6.55 -9.43
N ASN A 60 2.59 6.92 -8.42
CA ASN A 60 2.98 7.90 -7.42
C ASN A 60 3.42 7.29 -6.08
N MET A 61 3.12 6.01 -5.83
CA MET A 61 3.56 5.37 -4.60
C MET A 61 5.05 4.98 -4.69
N PRO A 62 5.80 5.08 -3.57
CA PRO A 62 7.25 4.87 -3.54
C PRO A 62 7.60 3.37 -3.61
N PHE A 63 7.42 2.76 -4.79
CA PHE A 63 7.80 1.38 -5.07
C PHE A 63 9.28 1.23 -5.44
N ALA A 64 9.99 2.33 -5.68
CA ALA A 64 11.40 2.34 -6.02
C ALA A 64 12.25 2.78 -4.82
N LEU A 65 13.46 2.21 -4.73
CA LEU A 65 14.49 2.68 -3.81
C LEU A 65 15.41 3.61 -4.60
N ASP A 66 15.37 4.89 -4.31
CA ASP A 66 16.27 5.87 -4.93
C ASP A 66 17.72 5.68 -4.47
N ALA A 67 18.65 6.33 -5.19
CA ALA A 67 20.08 6.26 -4.88
C ALA A 67 20.40 6.74 -3.44
N ASN A 68 19.71 7.79 -3.00
CA ASN A 68 19.66 8.25 -1.62
C ASN A 68 18.23 8.05 -1.09
N PRO A 69 17.95 6.93 -0.43
CA PRO A 69 16.63 6.70 0.13
C PRO A 69 16.40 7.67 1.28
N GLU A 70 15.38 8.52 1.16
CA GLU A 70 14.83 9.34 2.24
C GLU A 70 13.53 8.70 2.75
N PRO A 71 13.59 7.90 3.83
CA PRO A 71 12.41 7.20 4.31
C PRO A 71 11.29 8.14 4.74
N ASP A 72 11.63 9.34 5.23
CA ASP A 72 10.66 10.35 5.66
C ASP A 72 9.74 10.80 4.51
N LEU A 73 10.28 10.95 3.30
CA LEU A 73 9.49 11.30 2.11
C LEU A 73 8.57 10.14 1.71
N ALA A 74 9.06 8.90 1.79
CA ALA A 74 8.26 7.72 1.49
C ALA A 74 7.14 7.51 2.51
N TYR A 75 7.40 7.68 3.81
CA TYR A 75 6.37 7.65 4.84
C TYR A 75 5.37 8.78 4.67
N SER A 76 5.83 10.00 4.35
CA SER A 76 4.93 11.11 4.05
C SER A 76 3.99 10.77 2.89
N ALA A 77 4.47 10.16 1.80
CA ALA A 77 3.64 9.71 0.69
C ALA A 77 2.64 8.60 1.09
N ILE A 78 3.05 7.66 1.95
CA ILE A 78 2.19 6.58 2.45
C ILE A 78 1.13 7.13 3.42
N ASP A 79 1.53 8.01 4.33
CA ASP A 79 0.68 8.59 5.35
C ASP A 79 -0.26 9.64 4.77
N THR A 80 0.14 10.40 3.75
CA THR A 80 -0.79 11.29 3.00
C THR A 80 -1.92 10.49 2.36
N GLN A 81 -1.62 9.33 1.76
CA GLN A 81 -2.66 8.43 1.26
C GLN A 81 -3.53 7.80 2.37
N ARG A 82 -2.96 7.62 3.56
CA ARG A 82 -3.67 7.06 4.73
C ARG A 82 -4.50 8.09 5.50
N LEU A 83 -4.09 9.36 5.54
CA LEU A 83 -4.56 10.37 6.51
C LEU A 83 -5.11 11.67 5.88
N MET A 84 -4.95 11.97 4.59
CA MET A 84 -5.47 13.25 4.08
C MET A 84 -7.00 13.28 3.98
N GLN A 85 -7.58 13.92 5.00
CA GLN A 85 -8.78 14.74 4.94
C GLN A 85 -8.47 16.23 4.65
N ILE A 86 -7.22 16.61 4.34
CA ILE A 86 -6.80 18.02 4.34
C ILE A 86 -5.89 18.34 3.14
N ALA A 87 -6.48 18.90 2.07
CA ALA A 87 -5.96 19.88 1.10
C ALA A 87 -6.81 19.75 -0.18
N HIS A 88 -7.77 20.63 -0.49
CA HIS A 88 -7.52 21.97 -1.06
C HIS A 88 -6.35 21.95 -2.05
N ASP A 89 -6.57 21.45 -3.26
CA ASP A 89 -6.52 22.27 -4.48
C ASP A 89 -6.69 21.40 -5.74
N GLY A 90 -7.72 21.73 -6.53
CA GLY A 90 -7.72 21.62 -7.99
C GLY A 90 -7.93 20.26 -8.66
N GLU A 91 -7.39 19.16 -8.14
CA GLU A 91 -7.51 17.85 -8.79
C GLU A 91 -8.05 16.79 -7.83
N ASN A 92 -9.30 16.37 -8.06
CA ASN A 92 -10.07 15.44 -7.24
C ASN A 92 -9.43 14.03 -7.16
N LEU A 93 -8.33 13.90 -6.42
CA LEU A 93 -7.83 12.60 -6.03
C LEU A 93 -8.25 12.31 -4.59
N HIS A 94 -9.45 11.73 -4.47
CA HIS A 94 -9.96 11.21 -3.21
C HIS A 94 -9.01 10.13 -2.65
N CYS A 95 -8.68 10.19 -1.36
CA CYS A 95 -7.85 9.18 -0.71
C CYS A 95 -8.50 7.79 -0.76
N LEU A 96 -7.69 6.73 -0.68
CA LEU A 96 -8.19 5.35 -0.74
C LEU A 96 -9.33 5.07 0.27
N ALA A 97 -9.23 5.63 1.47
CA ALA A 97 -10.26 5.51 2.49
C ALA A 97 -11.59 6.14 2.06
N SER A 98 -11.56 7.34 1.47
CA SER A 98 -12.77 8.01 0.94
C SER A 98 -13.39 7.20 -0.20
N ILE A 99 -12.58 6.68 -1.12
CA ILE A 99 -13.10 5.89 -2.25
C ILE A 99 -13.77 4.59 -1.77
N LEU A 100 -13.27 3.98 -0.69
CA LEU A 100 -13.90 2.80 -0.10
C LEU A 100 -15.21 3.11 0.62
N VAL A 101 -15.33 4.30 1.22
CA VAL A 101 -16.60 4.79 1.78
C VAL A 101 -17.60 5.04 0.64
N ASP A 102 -17.19 5.74 -0.42
CA ASP A 102 -18.01 5.96 -1.62
C ASP A 102 -18.51 4.62 -2.20
N LEU A 103 -17.65 3.60 -2.29
CA LEU A 103 -18.03 2.25 -2.75
C LEU A 103 -19.06 1.61 -1.83
N LYS A 104 -18.89 1.75 -0.52
CA LYS A 104 -19.82 1.18 0.46
C LYS A 104 -21.19 1.85 0.34
N ASP A 105 -21.22 3.17 0.23
CA ASP A 105 -22.46 3.94 0.08
C ASP A 105 -23.16 3.57 -1.23
N LEU A 106 -22.43 3.46 -2.34
CA LEU A 106 -22.97 2.98 -3.61
C LEU A 106 -23.56 1.57 -3.48
N ASN A 107 -22.85 0.64 -2.86
CA ASN A 107 -23.33 -0.73 -2.66
C ASN A 107 -24.60 -0.79 -1.81
N THR A 108 -24.75 0.08 -0.79
CA THR A 108 -25.99 0.16 -0.01
C THR A 108 -27.17 0.68 -0.84
N GLN A 109 -26.91 1.58 -1.79
CA GLN A 109 -27.92 2.08 -2.71
C GLN A 109 -28.29 1.02 -3.76
N GLU A 110 -27.31 0.31 -4.31
CA GLU A 110 -27.56 -0.79 -5.24
C GLU A 110 -28.38 -1.91 -4.60
N GLU A 111 -28.07 -2.27 -3.34
CA GLU A 111 -28.83 -3.24 -2.56
C GLU A 111 -30.28 -2.80 -2.34
N LEU A 112 -30.52 -1.52 -2.03
CA LEU A 112 -31.87 -0.98 -1.83
C LEU A 112 -32.76 -1.10 -3.07
N PHE A 113 -32.17 -1.10 -4.27
CA PHE A 113 -32.89 -1.17 -5.55
C PHE A 113 -32.79 -2.56 -6.22
N ASP A 114 -32.36 -3.59 -5.50
CA ASP A 114 -32.13 -4.95 -5.99
C ASP A 114 -31.21 -4.99 -7.23
N LEU A 115 -30.22 -4.09 -7.29
CA LEU A 115 -29.20 -4.06 -8.32
C LEU A 115 -28.00 -4.94 -7.93
N GLN A 116 -27.25 -5.36 -8.94
CA GLN A 116 -26.00 -6.08 -8.71
C GLN A 116 -24.97 -5.14 -8.07
N MET A 117 -24.46 -5.52 -6.90
CA MET A 117 -23.43 -4.75 -6.20
C MET A 117 -22.16 -4.62 -7.05
N THR A 118 -21.63 -3.41 -7.09
CA THR A 118 -20.38 -3.09 -7.75
C THR A 118 -19.22 -3.61 -6.91
N GLN A 119 -18.47 -4.58 -7.46
CA GLN A 119 -17.27 -5.10 -6.81
C GLN A 119 -16.02 -4.50 -7.45
N HIS A 120 -15.08 -4.07 -6.63
CA HIS A 120 -13.81 -3.54 -7.11
C HIS A 120 -12.63 -4.12 -6.32
N GLU A 121 -12.20 -5.32 -6.73
CA GLU A 121 -11.04 -6.00 -6.15
C GLU A 121 -9.77 -5.15 -6.20
N GLY A 122 -9.61 -4.29 -7.22
CA GLY A 122 -8.43 -3.44 -7.37
C GLY A 122 -8.22 -2.46 -6.22
N LEU A 123 -9.29 -1.99 -5.57
CA LEU A 123 -9.22 -1.06 -4.44
C LEU A 123 -8.85 -1.80 -3.17
N GLN A 124 -9.41 -2.99 -2.97
CA GLN A 124 -8.99 -3.89 -1.88
C GLN A 124 -7.54 -4.34 -2.03
N ARG A 125 -7.07 -4.54 -3.26
CA ARG A 125 -5.63 -4.79 -3.49
C ARG A 125 -4.79 -3.57 -3.13
N CYS A 126 -5.22 -2.35 -3.45
CA CYS A 126 -4.51 -1.13 -3.02
C CYS A 126 -4.39 -1.03 -1.50
N THR A 127 -5.40 -1.43 -0.71
CA THR A 127 -5.32 -1.34 0.77
C THR A 127 -4.28 -2.31 1.32
N VAL A 128 -4.28 -3.55 0.82
CA VAL A 128 -3.29 -4.55 1.19
C VAL A 128 -1.89 -4.11 0.75
N GLU A 129 -1.75 -3.62 -0.48
CA GLU A 129 -0.48 -3.11 -1.00
C GLU A 129 0.03 -1.89 -0.20
N LEU A 130 -0.84 -1.00 0.30
CA LEU A 130 -0.42 0.14 1.12
C LEU A 130 0.18 -0.31 2.46
N VAL A 131 -0.47 -1.26 3.15
CA VAL A 131 0.04 -1.83 4.41
C VAL A 131 1.37 -2.53 4.17
N LYS A 132 1.44 -3.30 3.09
CA LYS A 132 2.65 -3.98 2.63
C LYS A 132 3.76 -2.99 2.35
N LEU A 133 3.48 -1.89 1.65
CA LEU A 133 4.45 -0.86 1.30
C LEU A 133 5.06 -0.21 2.54
N LYS A 134 4.24 0.09 3.56
CA LYS A 134 4.74 0.56 4.86
C LYS A 134 5.74 -0.41 5.46
N HIS A 135 5.42 -1.71 5.47
CA HIS A 135 6.31 -2.73 6.02
C HIS A 135 7.66 -2.79 5.29
N VAL A 136 7.67 -2.66 3.96
CA VAL A 136 8.93 -2.59 3.19
C VAL A 136 9.78 -1.41 3.63
N TRP A 137 9.17 -0.24 3.75
CA TRP A 137 9.88 0.97 4.14
C TRP A 137 10.37 0.91 5.59
N ASP A 138 9.66 0.21 6.48
CA ASP A 138 10.15 -0.12 7.83
C ASP A 138 11.45 -0.96 7.75
N LEU A 139 11.50 -1.97 6.87
CA LEU A 139 12.72 -2.76 6.63
C LEU A 139 13.85 -1.93 6.04
N VAL A 140 13.55 -1.02 5.11
CA VAL A 140 14.53 -0.07 4.56
C VAL A 140 15.12 0.81 5.66
N CYS A 141 14.31 1.32 6.58
CA CYS A 141 14.80 2.07 7.74
C CYS A 141 15.76 1.26 8.61
N VAL A 142 15.40 0.00 8.92
CA VAL A 142 16.26 -0.91 9.67
C VAL A 142 17.59 -1.13 8.94
N PHE A 143 17.55 -1.30 7.62
CA PHE A 143 18.75 -1.43 6.80
C PHE A 143 19.62 -0.17 6.85
N LEU A 144 19.05 1.01 6.64
CA LEU A 144 19.81 2.27 6.65
C LEU A 144 20.42 2.56 8.02
N ALA A 145 19.67 2.34 9.10
CA ALA A 145 20.17 2.50 10.45
C ALA A 145 21.30 1.49 10.77
N SER A 146 21.13 0.24 10.35
CA SER A 146 22.16 -0.80 10.52
C SER A 146 23.41 -0.47 9.71
N PHE A 147 23.24 -0.03 8.46
CA PHE A 147 24.34 0.35 7.60
C PHE A 147 25.10 1.57 8.13
N SER A 148 24.41 2.61 8.61
CA SER A 148 25.04 3.76 9.27
C SER A 148 25.90 3.30 10.45
N ARG A 149 25.32 2.47 11.32
CA ARG A 149 26.02 1.90 12.48
C ARG A 149 27.26 1.11 12.06
N TRP A 150 27.18 0.30 11.00
CA TRP A 150 28.32 -0.47 10.51
C TRP A 150 29.42 0.42 9.94
N THR A 151 29.06 1.51 9.25
CA THR A 151 30.03 2.43 8.66
C THR A 151 30.69 3.38 9.66
N GLU A 152 30.05 3.65 10.81
CA GLU A 152 30.61 4.49 11.88
C GLU A 152 31.69 3.76 12.71
N LEU A 153 31.76 2.43 12.63
CA LEU A 153 32.74 1.64 13.40
C LEU A 153 34.14 1.84 12.84
N ALA A 154 35.08 2.24 13.72
CA ALA A 154 36.49 2.33 13.36
C ALA A 154 37.04 0.96 12.93
N TRP A 155 37.77 0.90 11.82
CA TRP A 155 38.30 -0.33 11.21
C TRP A 155 38.96 -1.30 12.20
N PHE A 156 39.71 -0.78 13.17
CA PHE A 156 40.43 -1.57 14.17
C PHE A 156 39.51 -2.19 15.24
N GLN A 157 38.32 -1.63 15.45
CA GLN A 157 37.35 -2.07 16.45
C GLN A 157 36.23 -2.95 15.84
N VAL A 158 36.16 -3.05 14.51
CA VAL A 158 35.14 -3.86 13.83
C VAL A 158 35.42 -5.35 14.05
N LYS A 159 34.52 -6.00 14.78
CA LYS A 159 34.42 -7.47 14.82
C LYS A 159 33.66 -7.96 13.59
N LEU A 160 34.39 -8.40 12.56
CA LEU A 160 33.80 -8.80 11.29
C LEU A 160 32.87 -10.01 11.39
N ASP A 161 33.09 -10.94 12.34
CA ASP A 161 32.18 -12.08 12.54
C ASP A 161 30.78 -11.61 12.98
N VAL A 162 30.73 -10.63 13.88
CA VAL A 162 29.47 -10.02 14.35
C VAL A 162 28.82 -9.25 13.21
N LEU A 163 29.59 -8.46 12.46
CA LEU A 163 29.08 -7.74 11.31
C LEU A 163 28.53 -8.69 10.24
N SER A 164 29.22 -9.80 9.96
CA SER A 164 28.77 -10.80 9.00
C SER A 164 27.47 -11.45 9.44
N GLN A 165 27.32 -11.74 10.74
CA GLN A 165 26.08 -12.28 11.29
C GLN A 165 24.94 -11.26 11.18
N ASP A 166 25.16 -10.01 11.59
CA ASP A 166 24.16 -8.94 11.53
C ASP A 166 23.63 -8.74 10.09
N VAL A 167 24.53 -8.72 9.09
CA VAL A 167 24.15 -8.55 7.68
C VAL A 167 23.39 -9.79 7.17
N GLN A 168 23.79 -10.99 7.59
CA GLN A 168 23.13 -12.25 7.21
C GLN A 168 21.71 -12.34 7.80
N GLU A 169 21.54 -12.01 9.08
CA GLU A 169 20.23 -11.97 9.75
C GLU A 169 19.30 -10.97 9.06
N LEU A 170 19.81 -9.80 8.69
CA LEU A 170 19.03 -8.80 7.97
C LEU A 170 18.68 -9.26 6.54
N TYR A 171 19.60 -9.95 5.85
CA TYR A 171 19.34 -10.55 4.54
C TYR A 171 18.23 -11.60 4.62
N GLU A 172 18.26 -12.48 5.62
CA GLU A 172 17.23 -13.49 5.85
C GLU A 172 15.88 -12.87 6.20
N LEU A 173 15.84 -11.81 7.01
CA LEU A 173 14.62 -11.07 7.33
C LEU A 173 13.96 -10.49 6.06
N VAL A 174 14.76 -9.89 5.18
CA VAL A 174 14.27 -9.35 3.90
C VAL A 174 13.82 -10.47 2.96
N ALA A 175 14.57 -11.55 2.86
CA ALA A 175 14.22 -12.70 2.03
C ALA A 175 12.91 -13.37 2.49
N GLN A 176 12.68 -13.50 3.80
CA GLN A 176 11.42 -14.05 4.33
C GLN A 176 10.22 -13.15 4.00
N SER A 177 10.42 -11.83 3.94
CA SER A 177 9.35 -10.92 3.52
C SER A 177 9.03 -11.05 2.02
N GLN A 178 9.98 -11.51 1.19
CA GLN A 178 9.87 -11.55 -0.29
C GLN A 178 8.66 -12.33 -0.82
N GLU A 179 8.18 -13.37 -0.11
CA GLU A 179 7.01 -14.18 -0.53
C GLU A 179 5.75 -13.33 -0.79
N HIS A 180 5.68 -12.12 -0.25
CA HIS A 180 4.50 -11.25 -0.33
C HIS A 180 4.62 -10.08 -1.33
N HIS A 181 5.79 -9.90 -1.97
CA HIS A 181 6.15 -8.64 -2.66
C HIS A 181 7.13 -8.77 -3.84
N SER A 182 7.34 -9.97 -4.39
CA SER A 182 8.48 -10.35 -5.25
C SER A 182 8.69 -9.60 -6.59
N GLY A 183 8.01 -8.48 -6.83
CA GLY A 183 8.15 -7.67 -8.04
C GLY A 183 8.34 -6.17 -7.81
N TRP A 184 8.45 -5.70 -6.56
CA TRP A 184 8.65 -4.26 -6.32
C TRP A 184 10.13 -3.88 -6.40
N PRO A 185 10.49 -2.83 -7.15
CA PRO A 185 11.88 -2.40 -7.31
C PRO A 185 12.60 -2.13 -5.99
N VAL A 186 11.90 -1.62 -4.97
CA VAL A 186 12.44 -1.37 -3.62
C VAL A 186 13.01 -2.64 -2.98
N TYR A 187 12.33 -3.78 -3.14
CA TYR A 187 12.80 -5.07 -2.61
C TYR A 187 14.04 -5.55 -3.33
N VAL A 188 14.00 -5.52 -4.67
CA VAL A 188 15.13 -5.96 -5.50
C VAL A 188 16.38 -5.15 -5.19
N ALA A 189 16.24 -3.83 -5.08
CA ALA A 189 17.35 -2.94 -4.75
C ALA A 189 17.87 -3.17 -3.33
N MET A 190 17.00 -3.43 -2.35
CA MET A 190 17.40 -3.73 -0.98
C MET A 190 18.15 -5.07 -0.88
N GLU A 191 17.64 -6.11 -1.53
CA GLU A 191 18.26 -7.42 -1.59
C GLU A 191 19.64 -7.35 -2.26
N GLU A 192 19.74 -6.62 -3.37
CA GLU A 192 21.02 -6.40 -4.08
C GLU A 192 22.04 -5.67 -3.19
N LYS A 193 21.62 -4.63 -2.46
CA LYS A 193 22.49 -3.90 -1.53
C LYS A 193 22.97 -4.77 -0.36
N LEU A 194 22.09 -5.61 0.19
CA LEU A 194 22.46 -6.55 1.26
C LEU A 194 23.41 -7.64 0.76
N ARG A 195 23.17 -8.20 -0.41
CA ARG A 195 24.07 -9.16 -1.06
C ARG A 195 25.45 -8.55 -1.31
N THR A 196 25.49 -7.33 -1.83
CA THR A 196 26.75 -6.59 -2.04
C THR A 196 27.47 -6.33 -0.71
N SER A 197 26.72 -6.09 0.37
CA SER A 197 27.27 -5.89 1.71
C SER A 197 27.87 -7.20 2.28
N LEU A 198 27.22 -8.35 2.08
CA LEU A 198 27.79 -9.66 2.45
C LEU A 198 29.09 -9.95 1.70
N GLU A 199 29.16 -9.62 0.41
CA GLU A 199 30.38 -9.72 -0.39
C GLU A 199 31.47 -8.78 0.12
N ALA A 200 31.11 -7.54 0.46
CA ALA A 200 32.03 -6.57 1.05
C ALA A 200 32.59 -7.07 2.40
N VAL A 201 31.77 -7.66 3.28
CA VAL A 201 32.23 -8.24 4.56
C VAL A 201 33.24 -9.37 4.34
N LYS A 202 33.00 -10.25 3.37
CA LYS A 202 33.96 -11.30 3.00
C LYS A 202 35.29 -10.71 2.52
N LEU A 203 35.25 -9.64 1.74
CA LEU A 203 36.46 -8.91 1.33
C LEU A 203 37.16 -8.26 2.53
N MET A 204 36.41 -7.67 3.46
CA MET A 204 36.96 -7.08 4.68
C MET A 204 37.69 -8.12 5.54
N HIS A 205 37.21 -9.36 5.62
CA HIS A 205 37.92 -10.46 6.30
C HIS A 205 39.28 -10.75 5.66
N LEU A 206 39.36 -10.72 4.34
CA LEU A 206 40.64 -10.87 3.63
C LEU A 206 41.57 -9.68 3.92
N LEU A 207 41.00 -8.47 4.03
CA LEU A 207 41.74 -7.24 4.30
C LEU A 207 42.25 -7.11 5.75
N GLN A 208 41.57 -7.70 6.72
CA GLN A 208 42.05 -7.76 8.12
C GLN A 208 43.13 -8.83 8.34
N SER A 209 43.42 -9.67 7.34
CA SER A 209 44.41 -10.74 7.48
C SER A 209 45.81 -10.18 7.82
N PRO A 210 46.50 -10.72 8.85
CA PRO A 210 47.84 -10.28 9.25
C PRO A 210 48.91 -10.55 8.16
N VAL A 211 48.55 -11.30 7.12
CA VAL A 211 49.40 -11.56 5.95
C VAL A 211 49.55 -10.32 5.07
N LEU A 212 48.61 -9.36 5.15
CA LEU A 212 48.66 -8.13 4.38
C LEU A 212 49.68 -7.15 4.96
N ARG A 213 50.62 -6.73 4.09
CA ARG A 213 51.65 -5.73 4.41
C ARG A 213 51.44 -4.49 3.56
N GLN A 214 52.11 -3.40 3.90
CA GLN A 214 51.97 -2.09 3.24
C GLN A 214 52.13 -2.14 1.70
N ARG A 215 52.95 -3.03 1.15
CA ARG A 215 53.06 -3.24 -0.31
C ARG A 215 51.76 -3.71 -0.96
N HIS A 216 50.99 -4.56 -0.27
CA HIS A 216 49.70 -5.06 -0.77
C HIS A 216 48.66 -3.93 -0.73
N TRP A 217 48.68 -3.10 0.31
CA TRP A 217 47.85 -1.88 0.38
C TRP A 217 48.16 -0.90 -0.74
N LYS A 218 49.44 -0.63 -1.04
CA LYS A 218 49.85 0.20 -2.18
C LYS A 218 49.36 -0.36 -3.52
N GLN A 219 49.40 -1.67 -3.69
CA GLN A 219 48.91 -2.32 -4.91
C GLN A 219 47.38 -2.25 -5.01
N LEU A 220 46.68 -2.45 -3.90
CA LEU A 220 45.21 -2.33 -3.85
C LEU A 220 44.76 -0.93 -4.24
N LEU A 221 45.36 0.12 -3.66
CA LEU A 221 45.08 1.53 -3.99
C LEU A 221 45.35 1.85 -5.46
N ARG A 222 46.43 1.30 -6.03
CA ARG A 222 46.74 1.48 -7.46
C ARG A 222 45.66 0.87 -8.36
N VAL A 223 45.07 -0.26 -7.97
CA VAL A 223 44.06 -0.97 -8.77
C VAL A 223 42.67 -0.38 -8.58
N THR A 224 42.30 0.00 -7.35
CA THR A 224 40.98 0.57 -7.04
C THR A 224 40.89 2.07 -7.31
N GLY A 225 42.02 2.75 -7.53
CA GLY A 225 42.09 4.19 -7.73
C GLY A 225 41.85 5.02 -6.46
N GLY A 226 41.74 4.36 -5.29
CA GLY A 226 41.54 5.04 -4.02
C GLY A 226 42.82 5.73 -3.52
N SER A 227 42.65 6.85 -2.83
CA SER A 227 43.69 7.42 -1.96
C SER A 227 43.43 6.95 -0.54
N LEU A 228 44.47 6.55 0.19
CA LEU A 228 44.36 6.54 1.65
C LEU A 228 44.10 8.00 2.06
N LEU A 229 43.12 8.21 2.94
CA LEU A 229 43.01 9.47 3.66
C LEU A 229 44.32 9.60 4.44
N ASN A 230 45.21 10.46 3.95
CA ASN A 230 46.43 10.80 4.65
C ASN A 230 46.06 11.38 6.01
N GLU A 231 46.81 10.99 7.04
CA GLU A 231 46.79 11.59 8.39
C GLU A 231 46.76 13.12 8.37
#